data_AF-S8DKR2-F1
#
_entry.id   AF-S8DKR2-F1
#
_cell.length_a   1.000
_cell.length_b   1.000
_cell.length_c   1.000
_cell.angle_alpha   90.00
_cell.angle_beta   90.00
_cell.angle_gamma   90.00
#
_symmetry.space_group_name_H-M   'P 1'
#
loop_
_entity.id
_entity.type
_entity.pdbx_description
1 polymer ?
#
loop_
_entity_poly.entity_id
_entity_poly.type
_entity_poly.pdbx_seq_one_letter_code
_entity_poly.pdbx_strand_id
1 'polypeptide(L)'
;RSDRTFLYKILAEVIAAGATTLNIPDTVGYTLPSEFGQLIADIKANTPGIENVIISTHCQNDLGLSTANTIAGAHAGARQLEVTINGIGERAGNASLEEVVMALKCRGEQALDGLYTGINTKHIVMASKMVEEYSGLRVQPHKAIVGANAFAHESGIHQDGMLKNKSTYEIISPEDVGLTRSNESGIVLGKLSGRHALKAKMLELGYDIDGKELDDLFTRFKDVAGNKKIITDDDLVALVSDEVFQPTVVWKLEAVQVTCGTLGLSTATVKLVDANGKEHVSCSVGTGPVDAAYKAVDLVVKVPVTLLEYTMNSVTQGIDAIASTRVLIRGDGNSVTETTHALTGEPVNRAFSGTGAAMDIVISSVRAYVGALNKLIGFTTRFTT
;
A
#
# COMPACT_ATOMS: atom_id res chain seq x y z
N ARG A 1 6.81 11.00 -30.28
CA ARG A 1 8.18 11.09 -30.87
C ARG A 1 8.31 10.39 -32.21
N SER A 2 7.56 9.32 -32.47
CA SER A 2 7.43 8.77 -33.82
C SER A 2 6.84 9.80 -34.78
N ASP A 3 7.21 9.71 -36.06
CA ASP A 3 6.54 10.48 -37.11
C ASP A 3 5.03 10.16 -37.15
N ARG A 4 4.21 11.20 -37.27
CA ARG A 4 2.75 11.08 -37.18
C ARG A 4 2.18 10.30 -38.37
N THR A 5 2.70 10.53 -39.56
CA THR A 5 2.22 9.84 -40.77
C THR A 5 2.55 8.35 -40.72
N PHE A 6 3.74 8.01 -40.24
CA PHE A 6 4.12 6.63 -39.96
C PHE A 6 3.19 6.00 -38.92
N LEU A 7 2.87 6.73 -37.84
CA LEU A 7 2.00 6.24 -36.78
C LEU A 7 0.60 5.87 -37.31
N TYR A 8 -0.04 6.72 -38.11
CA TYR A 8 -1.37 6.42 -38.65
C TYR A 8 -1.35 5.19 -39.56
N LYS A 9 -0.30 5.05 -40.39
CA LYS A 9 -0.14 3.89 -41.28
C LYS A 9 0.00 2.60 -40.48
N ILE A 10 0.93 2.56 -39.52
CA ILE A 10 1.16 1.31 -38.77
C ILE A 10 -0.06 0.93 -37.92
N LEU A 11 -0.77 1.91 -37.36
CA LEU A 11 -2.01 1.67 -36.61
C LEU A 11 -3.11 1.09 -37.51
N ALA A 12 -3.27 1.61 -38.73
CA ALA A 12 -4.24 1.08 -39.69
C ALA A 12 -3.92 -0.38 -40.10
N GLU A 13 -2.65 -0.71 -40.33
CA GLU A 13 -2.23 -2.06 -40.67
C GLU A 13 -2.49 -3.05 -39.54
N VAL A 14 -2.23 -2.68 -38.28
CA VAL A 14 -2.52 -3.58 -37.14
C VAL A 14 -4.02 -3.72 -36.88
N ILE A 15 -4.83 -2.68 -37.15
CA ILE A 15 -6.29 -2.80 -37.13
C ILE A 15 -6.73 -3.82 -38.20
N ALA A 16 -6.22 -3.73 -39.43
CA ALA A 16 -6.54 -4.67 -40.50
C ALA A 16 -6.11 -6.11 -40.17
N ALA A 17 -5.02 -6.27 -39.39
CA ALA A 17 -4.58 -7.55 -38.87
C ALA A 17 -5.41 -8.09 -37.69
N GLY A 18 -6.38 -7.32 -37.18
CA GLY A 18 -7.34 -7.74 -36.15
C GLY A 18 -7.09 -7.19 -34.75
N ALA A 19 -6.25 -6.16 -34.58
CA ALA A 19 -6.11 -5.49 -33.28
C ALA A 19 -7.44 -4.84 -32.87
N THR A 20 -7.85 -5.03 -31.61
CA THR A 20 -9.08 -4.43 -31.05
C THR A 20 -8.81 -3.24 -30.14
N THR A 21 -7.57 -3.07 -29.68
CA THR A 21 -7.13 -2.00 -28.80
C THR A 21 -5.77 -1.50 -29.24
N LEU A 22 -5.59 -0.19 -29.33
CA LEU A 22 -4.35 0.48 -29.70
C LEU A 22 -3.82 1.28 -28.52
N ASN A 23 -2.73 0.84 -27.91
CA ASN A 23 -2.10 1.55 -26.81
C ASN A 23 -1.12 2.61 -27.32
N ILE A 24 -1.35 3.86 -26.92
CA ILE A 24 -0.54 5.03 -27.29
C ILE A 24 0.21 5.51 -26.05
N PRO A 25 1.49 5.15 -25.89
CA PRO A 25 2.25 5.49 -24.70
C PRO A 25 3.00 6.83 -24.82
N ASP A 26 2.99 7.64 -23.76
CA ASP A 26 4.03 8.64 -23.48
C ASP A 26 5.12 7.98 -22.63
N THR A 27 5.92 7.12 -23.26
CA THR A 27 6.90 6.25 -22.57
C THR A 27 7.97 7.03 -21.79
N VAL A 28 8.30 8.25 -22.22
CA VAL A 28 9.34 9.08 -21.58
C VAL A 28 8.72 10.14 -20.67
N GLY A 29 7.39 10.27 -20.63
CA GLY A 29 6.70 11.16 -19.70
C GLY A 29 7.04 12.64 -19.91
N TYR A 30 7.30 13.06 -21.16
CA TYR A 30 7.78 14.41 -21.49
C TYR A 30 6.76 15.26 -22.25
N THR A 31 5.64 14.68 -22.69
CA THR A 31 4.64 15.41 -23.47
C THR A 31 3.84 16.35 -22.58
N LEU A 32 3.41 17.47 -23.15
CA LEU A 32 2.44 18.35 -22.48
C LEU A 32 1.00 17.88 -22.72
N PRO A 33 0.04 18.19 -21.82
CA PRO A 33 -1.34 17.72 -21.96
C PRO A 33 -2.00 18.13 -23.27
N SER A 34 -1.75 19.35 -23.75
CA SER A 34 -2.25 19.83 -25.04
C SER A 34 -1.66 19.07 -26.22
N GLU A 35 -0.36 18.76 -26.16
CA GLU A 35 0.33 17.99 -27.21
C GLU A 35 -0.17 16.54 -27.25
N PHE A 36 -0.34 15.91 -26.09
CA PHE A 36 -0.81 14.53 -25.99
C PHE A 36 -2.28 14.41 -26.39
N GLY A 37 -3.15 15.31 -25.92
CA GLY A 37 -4.54 15.38 -26.35
C GLY A 37 -4.66 15.56 -27.86
N GLN A 38 -3.88 16.49 -28.45
CA GLN A 38 -3.86 16.68 -29.90
C GLN A 38 -3.40 15.44 -30.65
N LEU A 39 -2.38 14.73 -30.15
CA LEU A 39 -1.93 13.48 -30.76
C LEU A 39 -3.06 12.43 -30.81
N ILE A 40 -3.81 12.26 -29.72
CA ILE A 40 -4.94 11.32 -29.68
C ILE A 40 -6.04 11.74 -30.65
N ALA A 41 -6.39 13.03 -30.69
CA ALA A 41 -7.36 13.57 -31.64
C ALA A 41 -6.92 13.35 -33.10
N ASP A 42 -5.65 13.57 -33.39
CA ASP A 42 -5.09 13.39 -34.73
C ASP A 42 -5.07 11.90 -35.14
N ILE A 43 -4.72 10.98 -34.23
CA ILE A 43 -4.81 9.54 -34.49
C ILE A 43 -6.24 9.15 -34.83
N LYS A 44 -7.21 9.64 -34.06
CA LYS A 44 -8.64 9.39 -34.28
C LYS A 44 -9.15 9.97 -35.60
N ALA A 45 -8.61 11.09 -36.05
CA ALA A 45 -9.03 11.73 -37.30
C ALA A 45 -8.38 11.11 -38.55
N ASN A 46 -7.17 10.56 -38.44
CA ASN A 46 -6.33 10.23 -39.60
C ASN A 46 -6.04 8.73 -39.77
N THR A 47 -6.47 7.86 -38.86
CA THR A 47 -6.18 6.42 -38.92
C THR A 47 -7.39 5.65 -39.48
N PRO A 48 -7.28 5.02 -40.67
CA PRO A 48 -8.34 4.15 -41.17
C PRO A 48 -8.70 3.01 -40.22
N GLY A 49 -10.00 2.74 -40.04
CA GLY A 49 -10.53 1.67 -39.20
C GLY A 49 -10.54 1.96 -37.70
N ILE A 50 -10.11 3.15 -37.29
CA ILE A 50 -9.98 3.56 -35.89
C ILE A 50 -11.31 3.54 -35.14
N GLU A 51 -12.43 3.71 -35.84
CA GLU A 51 -13.79 3.66 -35.29
C GLU A 51 -14.19 2.26 -34.77
N ASN A 52 -13.47 1.21 -35.19
CA ASN A 52 -13.75 -0.18 -34.81
C ASN A 52 -12.90 -0.67 -33.64
N VAL A 53 -12.04 0.18 -33.07
CA VAL A 53 -11.08 -0.21 -32.03
C VAL A 53 -11.07 0.79 -30.87
N ILE A 54 -10.54 0.35 -29.74
CA ILE A 54 -10.39 1.19 -28.55
C ILE A 54 -9.01 1.86 -28.58
N ILE A 55 -8.97 3.18 -28.48
CA ILE A 55 -7.72 3.90 -28.21
C ILE A 55 -7.45 3.83 -26.69
N SER A 56 -6.30 3.25 -26.35
CA SER A 56 -5.75 3.19 -25.00
C SER A 56 -4.61 4.21 -24.82
N THR A 57 -4.48 4.80 -23.65
CA THR A 57 -3.36 5.70 -23.31
C THR A 57 -2.56 5.18 -22.13
N HIS A 58 -1.24 5.34 -22.19
CA HIS A 58 -0.32 4.96 -21.12
C HIS A 58 0.71 6.09 -20.90
N CYS A 59 0.56 6.85 -19.83
CA CYS A 59 1.39 8.04 -19.59
C CYS A 59 2.36 7.82 -18.43
N GLN A 60 3.66 7.99 -18.69
CA GLN A 60 4.71 8.01 -17.66
C GLN A 60 4.85 9.42 -17.06
N ASN A 61 5.44 9.50 -15.87
CA ASN A 61 5.37 10.68 -15.01
C ASN A 61 6.69 11.47 -14.87
N ASP A 62 7.63 11.32 -15.80
CA ASP A 62 8.97 11.94 -15.69
C ASP A 62 8.95 13.48 -15.51
N LEU A 63 7.96 14.19 -16.07
CA LEU A 63 7.73 15.62 -15.84
C LEU A 63 6.60 15.95 -14.84
N GLY A 64 6.02 14.95 -14.16
CA GLY A 64 4.89 15.14 -13.25
C GLY A 64 3.54 15.39 -13.94
N LEU A 65 3.42 15.09 -15.24
CA LEU A 65 2.25 15.42 -16.07
C LEU A 65 1.40 14.19 -16.46
N SER A 66 1.73 12.99 -15.98
CA SER A 66 1.08 11.74 -16.42
C SER A 66 -0.45 11.75 -16.25
N THR A 67 -0.96 12.19 -15.10
CA THR A 67 -2.39 12.31 -14.81
C THR A 67 -3.06 13.29 -15.77
N ALA A 68 -2.45 14.48 -15.97
CA ALA A 68 -2.99 15.50 -16.86
C ALA A 68 -3.00 15.03 -18.34
N ASN A 69 -1.94 14.37 -18.78
CA ASN A 69 -1.85 13.78 -20.13
C ASN A 69 -2.90 12.69 -20.33
N THR A 70 -3.11 11.84 -19.32
CA THR A 70 -4.12 10.77 -19.36
C THR A 70 -5.53 11.34 -19.48
N ILE A 71 -5.86 12.37 -18.69
CA ILE A 71 -7.15 13.06 -18.77
C ILE A 71 -7.33 13.75 -20.13
N ALA A 72 -6.29 14.41 -20.65
CA ALA A 72 -6.32 15.04 -21.97
C ALA A 72 -6.54 14.01 -23.09
N GLY A 73 -5.89 12.85 -23.02
CA GLY A 73 -6.13 11.74 -23.95
C GLY A 73 -7.55 11.19 -23.88
N ALA A 74 -8.10 11.03 -22.68
CA ALA A 74 -9.49 10.62 -22.48
C ALA A 74 -10.48 11.60 -23.14
N HIS A 75 -10.28 12.90 -22.88
CA HIS A 75 -11.09 13.97 -23.45
C HIS A 75 -10.99 14.01 -24.98
N ALA A 76 -9.79 13.79 -25.54
CA ALA A 76 -9.56 13.71 -26.98
C ALA A 76 -10.14 12.45 -27.66
N GLY A 77 -10.62 11.47 -26.90
CA GLY A 77 -11.35 10.32 -27.45
C GLY A 77 -10.82 8.94 -27.04
N ALA A 78 -9.76 8.86 -26.23
CA ALA A 78 -9.34 7.57 -25.67
C ALA A 78 -10.41 7.00 -24.73
N ARG A 79 -10.56 5.67 -24.73
CA ARG A 79 -11.60 4.98 -23.93
C ARG A 79 -11.04 3.87 -23.03
N GLN A 80 -9.73 3.63 -23.08
CA GLN A 80 -9.01 2.84 -22.09
C GLN A 80 -7.84 3.68 -21.56
N LEU A 81 -7.69 3.74 -20.24
CA LEU A 81 -6.66 4.54 -19.58
C LEU A 81 -5.84 3.58 -18.71
N GLU A 82 -4.56 3.39 -19.03
CA GLU A 82 -3.65 2.59 -18.22
C GLU A 82 -3.10 3.45 -17.08
N VAL A 83 -3.44 3.05 -15.86
CA VAL A 83 -3.11 3.77 -14.61
C VAL A 83 -2.65 2.78 -13.55
N THR A 84 -1.95 3.27 -12.53
CA THR A 84 -1.51 2.45 -11.39
C THR A 84 -1.90 3.07 -10.06
N ILE A 85 -2.18 2.23 -9.07
CA ILE A 85 -2.45 2.68 -7.70
C ILE A 85 -1.19 3.36 -7.15
N ASN A 86 -1.35 4.52 -6.51
CA ASN A 86 -0.25 5.34 -5.98
C ASN A 86 0.72 5.87 -7.04
N GLY A 87 0.43 5.67 -8.34
CA GLY A 87 1.31 6.05 -9.44
C GLY A 87 2.57 5.18 -9.58
N ILE A 88 2.62 3.99 -8.97
CA ILE A 88 3.79 3.10 -9.07
C ILE A 88 4.12 2.74 -10.52
N GLY A 89 5.40 2.69 -10.87
CA GLY A 89 5.87 2.36 -12.22
C GLY A 89 7.38 2.50 -12.34
N GLU A 90 7.89 2.39 -13.56
CA GLU A 90 9.30 2.65 -13.82
C GLU A 90 9.67 4.12 -13.54
N ARG A 91 10.89 4.37 -13.06
CA ARG A 91 11.42 5.73 -12.83
C ARG A 91 10.51 6.60 -11.95
N ALA A 92 9.84 7.59 -12.53
CA ALA A 92 8.94 8.52 -11.86
C ALA A 92 7.50 8.00 -11.73
N GLY A 93 7.21 6.83 -12.29
CA GLY A 93 5.93 6.17 -12.18
C GLY A 93 4.99 6.42 -13.36
N ASN A 94 3.78 5.90 -13.24
CA ASN A 94 2.69 6.04 -14.22
C ASN A 94 1.62 7.02 -13.72
N ALA A 95 0.67 7.34 -14.59
CA ALA A 95 -0.56 8.03 -14.20
C ALA A 95 -1.25 7.33 -13.03
N SER A 96 -1.58 8.12 -12.00
CA SER A 96 -2.14 7.62 -10.75
C SER A 96 -3.64 7.32 -10.91
N LEU A 97 -4.04 6.10 -10.53
CA LEU A 97 -5.43 5.64 -10.65
C LEU A 97 -6.37 6.53 -9.84
N GLU A 98 -6.05 6.78 -8.58
CA GLU A 98 -6.88 7.57 -7.68
C GLU A 98 -7.07 9.00 -8.17
N GLU A 99 -6.06 9.60 -8.79
CA GLU A 99 -6.14 10.96 -9.35
C GLU A 99 -7.01 11.00 -10.60
N VAL A 100 -6.78 10.10 -11.57
CA VAL A 100 -7.54 10.05 -12.83
C VAL A 100 -9.01 9.73 -12.55
N VAL A 101 -9.28 8.76 -11.68
CA VAL A 101 -10.65 8.36 -11.32
C VAL A 101 -11.39 9.50 -10.63
N MET A 102 -10.77 10.18 -9.66
CA MET A 102 -11.42 11.28 -8.96
C MET A 102 -11.59 12.51 -9.85
N ALA A 103 -10.66 12.79 -10.76
CA ALA A 103 -10.83 13.84 -11.76
C ALA A 103 -12.04 13.58 -12.67
N LEU A 104 -12.20 12.35 -13.17
CA LEU A 104 -13.38 11.95 -13.96
C LEU A 104 -14.66 12.03 -13.13
N LYS A 105 -14.66 11.56 -11.88
CA LYS A 105 -15.84 11.64 -11.00
C LYS A 105 -16.26 13.09 -10.73
N CYS A 106 -15.31 14.00 -10.49
CA CYS A 106 -15.62 15.39 -10.13
C CYS A 106 -15.90 16.29 -11.33
N ARG A 107 -15.26 16.04 -12.48
CA ARG A 107 -15.24 16.96 -13.62
C ARG A 107 -15.72 16.35 -14.93
N GLY A 108 -15.96 15.04 -14.95
CA GLY A 108 -16.41 14.26 -16.10
C GLY A 108 -17.60 14.86 -16.85
N GLU A 109 -18.70 15.06 -16.13
CA GLU A 109 -19.96 15.55 -16.69
C GLU A 109 -19.84 16.96 -17.29
N GLN A 110 -19.24 17.88 -16.54
CA GLN A 110 -19.29 19.32 -16.82
C GLN A 110 -18.09 19.88 -17.61
N ALA A 111 -16.95 19.21 -17.59
CA ALA A 111 -15.71 19.73 -18.15
C ALA A 111 -14.95 18.74 -19.05
N LEU A 112 -15.41 17.49 -19.12
CA LEU A 112 -14.77 16.44 -19.93
C LEU A 112 -15.82 15.71 -20.78
N ASP A 113 -16.79 16.44 -21.33
CA ASP A 113 -17.80 15.94 -22.28
C ASP A 113 -18.55 14.68 -21.83
N GLY A 114 -18.94 14.60 -20.56
CA GLY A 114 -19.74 13.49 -20.05
C GLY A 114 -18.93 12.22 -19.75
N LEU A 115 -17.60 12.28 -19.69
CA LEU A 115 -16.78 11.12 -19.33
C LEU A 115 -17.09 10.63 -17.91
N TYR A 116 -17.12 9.31 -17.73
CA TYR A 116 -17.34 8.69 -16.43
C TYR A 116 -16.54 7.38 -16.31
N THR A 117 -16.48 6.83 -15.10
CA THR A 117 -15.88 5.51 -14.82
C THR A 117 -16.79 4.72 -13.88
N GLY A 118 -16.77 3.40 -14.02
CA GLY A 118 -17.50 2.48 -13.14
C GLY A 118 -16.74 2.07 -11.87
N ILE A 119 -15.56 2.66 -11.63
CA ILE A 119 -14.74 2.33 -10.45
C ILE A 119 -15.45 2.77 -9.17
N ASN A 120 -15.61 1.85 -8.22
CA ASN A 120 -16.11 2.17 -6.89
C ASN A 120 -15.02 2.90 -6.08
N THR A 121 -15.15 4.22 -5.99
CA THR A 121 -14.15 5.09 -5.35
C THR A 121 -13.99 4.82 -3.85
N LYS A 122 -14.98 4.18 -3.20
CA LYS A 122 -14.92 3.83 -1.77
C LYS A 122 -13.82 2.83 -1.42
N HIS A 123 -13.19 2.18 -2.40
CA HIS A 123 -12.08 1.24 -2.18
C HIS A 123 -10.70 1.84 -2.45
N ILE A 124 -10.61 3.12 -2.84
CA ILE A 124 -9.34 3.74 -3.23
C ILE A 124 -8.31 3.70 -2.09
N VAL A 125 -8.69 4.16 -0.88
CA VAL A 125 -7.74 4.22 0.25
C VAL A 125 -7.28 2.82 0.68
N MET A 126 -8.19 1.84 0.70
CA MET A 126 -7.83 0.46 1.03
C MET A 126 -6.87 -0.14 -0.01
N ALA A 127 -7.12 0.09 -1.29
CA ALA A 127 -6.24 -0.37 -2.36
C ALA A 127 -4.85 0.29 -2.30
N SER A 128 -4.80 1.59 -1.99
CA SER A 128 -3.56 2.34 -1.79
C SER A 128 -2.69 1.72 -0.69
N LYS A 129 -3.28 1.43 0.47
CA LYS A 129 -2.59 0.79 1.61
C LYS A 129 -2.10 -0.61 1.30
N MET A 130 -2.93 -1.40 0.60
CA MET A 130 -2.56 -2.74 0.17
C MET A 130 -1.31 -2.71 -0.74
N VAL A 131 -1.25 -1.76 -1.67
CA VAL A 131 -0.09 -1.59 -2.55
C VAL A 131 1.13 -1.12 -1.77
N GLU A 132 0.99 -0.20 -0.82
CA GLU A 132 2.07 0.23 0.07
C GLU A 132 2.67 -0.95 0.86
N GLU A 133 1.83 -1.82 1.45
CA GLU A 133 2.29 -2.99 2.20
C GLU A 133 3.05 -3.99 1.30
N TYR A 134 2.47 -4.37 0.17
CA TYR A 134 3.06 -5.39 -0.69
C TYR A 134 4.31 -4.89 -1.41
N SER A 135 4.30 -3.66 -1.91
CA SER A 135 5.45 -3.08 -2.61
C SER A 135 6.54 -2.60 -1.66
N GLY A 136 6.20 -2.26 -0.41
CA GLY A 136 7.11 -1.57 0.52
C GLY A 136 7.33 -0.09 0.19
N LEU A 137 6.69 0.43 -0.86
CA LEU A 137 6.80 1.83 -1.25
C LEU A 137 5.78 2.68 -0.47
N ARG A 138 6.29 3.46 0.49
CA ARG A 138 5.51 4.41 1.29
C ARG A 138 4.86 5.48 0.43
N VAL A 139 3.60 5.79 0.71
CA VAL A 139 2.90 6.92 0.08
C VAL A 139 3.39 8.23 0.69
N GLN A 140 3.65 9.24 -0.13
CA GLN A 140 4.01 10.57 0.36
C GLN A 140 2.82 11.19 1.12
N PRO A 141 3.04 11.85 2.28
CA PRO A 141 1.95 12.47 3.05
C PRO A 141 1.09 13.46 2.25
N HIS A 142 1.69 14.17 1.29
CA HIS A 142 1.01 15.14 0.42
C HIS A 142 0.56 14.57 -0.93
N LYS A 143 0.61 13.24 -1.12
CA LYS A 143 0.09 12.61 -2.34
C LYS A 143 -1.38 12.97 -2.51
N ALA A 144 -1.76 13.37 -3.72
CA ALA A 144 -3.15 13.69 -4.01
C ALA A 144 -4.06 12.49 -3.72
N ILE A 145 -5.25 12.78 -3.19
CA ILE A 145 -6.34 11.84 -2.87
C ILE A 145 -6.05 10.88 -1.71
N VAL A 146 -4.88 10.24 -1.66
CA VAL A 146 -4.58 9.16 -0.68
C VAL A 146 -3.52 9.51 0.35
N GLY A 147 -2.85 10.66 0.22
CA GLY A 147 -1.87 11.12 1.20
C GLY A 147 -2.51 11.44 2.55
N ALA A 148 -1.80 11.19 3.64
CA ALA A 148 -2.27 11.47 5.01
C ALA A 148 -2.73 12.94 5.21
N ASN A 149 -2.13 13.88 4.47
CA ASN A 149 -2.44 15.30 4.55
C ASN A 149 -3.48 15.75 3.50
N ALA A 150 -3.96 14.87 2.61
CA ALA A 150 -4.83 15.24 1.49
C ALA A 150 -6.18 15.85 1.94
N PHE A 151 -6.61 15.52 3.16
CA PHE A 151 -7.86 15.99 3.76
C PHE A 151 -7.63 16.73 5.09
N ALA A 152 -6.40 17.12 5.41
CA ALA A 152 -6.08 17.83 6.65
C ALA A 152 -6.26 19.34 6.49
N HIS A 153 -6.85 20.00 7.50
CA HIS A 153 -7.09 21.46 7.51
C HIS A 153 -6.48 22.10 8.76
N GLU A 154 -5.34 22.78 8.60
CA GLU A 154 -4.60 23.37 9.71
C GLU A 154 -4.97 24.84 10.00
N SER A 155 -5.39 25.58 8.97
CA SER A 155 -5.66 27.02 9.07
C SER A 155 -7.02 27.32 9.71
N GLY A 156 -7.05 28.17 10.74
CA GLY A 156 -8.29 28.54 11.45
C GLY A 156 -9.36 29.20 10.57
N ILE A 157 -8.97 29.91 9.51
CA ILE A 157 -9.91 30.46 8.52
C ILE A 157 -10.50 29.37 7.61
N HIS A 158 -9.73 28.32 7.31
CA HIS A 158 -10.23 27.18 6.52
C HIS A 158 -11.17 26.33 7.37
N GLN A 159 -10.86 26.15 8.66
CA GLN A 159 -11.74 25.45 9.61
C GLN A 159 -13.08 26.19 9.79
N ASP A 160 -13.07 27.52 9.98
CA ASP A 160 -14.30 28.33 10.09
C ASP A 160 -15.16 28.26 8.82
N GLY A 161 -14.54 28.34 7.63
CA GLY A 161 -15.28 28.21 6.38
C GLY A 161 -15.80 26.80 6.12
N MET A 162 -15.06 25.76 6.53
CA MET A 162 -15.53 24.36 6.50
C MET A 162 -16.74 24.11 7.41
N LEU A 163 -16.74 24.69 8.61
CA LEU A 163 -17.86 24.61 9.55
C LEU A 163 -19.12 25.31 9.01
N LYS A 164 -18.95 26.40 8.26
CA LYS A 164 -20.06 27.15 7.63
C LYS A 164 -20.60 26.44 6.39
N ASN A 165 -19.71 25.94 5.53
CA ASN A 165 -20.07 25.11 4.39
C ASN A 165 -18.87 24.26 3.94
N LYS A 166 -18.97 22.95 4.10
CA LYS A 166 -17.92 21.98 3.74
C LYS A 166 -17.49 22.05 2.27
N SER A 167 -18.42 22.37 1.36
CA SER A 167 -18.10 22.46 -0.08
C SER A 167 -17.23 23.67 -0.44
N THR A 168 -16.94 24.57 0.52
CA THR A 168 -16.11 25.76 0.29
C THR A 168 -14.65 25.39 0.06
N TYR A 169 -14.14 24.35 0.73
CA TYR A 169 -12.74 23.93 0.63
C TYR A 169 -12.57 22.44 0.31
N GLU A 170 -13.60 21.61 0.52
CA GLU A 170 -13.57 20.19 0.15
C GLU A 170 -14.35 19.94 -1.14
N ILE A 171 -13.63 19.86 -2.26
CA ILE A 171 -14.20 19.43 -3.56
C ILE A 171 -14.49 17.92 -3.61
N ILE A 172 -13.88 17.16 -2.70
CA ILE A 172 -13.99 15.71 -2.52
C ILE A 172 -14.11 15.49 -1.02
N SER A 173 -15.11 14.73 -0.57
CA SER A 173 -15.17 14.34 0.83
C SER A 173 -14.24 13.13 1.06
N PRO A 174 -13.62 12.98 2.24
CA PRO A 174 -12.87 11.77 2.60
C PRO A 174 -13.67 10.49 2.35
N GLU A 175 -14.96 10.52 2.65
CA GLU A 175 -15.84 9.37 2.52
C GLU A 175 -15.94 8.95 1.06
N ASP A 176 -15.82 9.87 0.09
CA ASP A 176 -15.83 9.55 -1.35
C ASP A 176 -14.75 8.57 -1.77
N VAL A 177 -13.63 8.54 -1.05
CA VAL A 177 -12.47 7.67 -1.36
C VAL A 177 -12.33 6.49 -0.40
N GLY A 178 -13.31 6.33 0.49
CA GLY A 178 -13.33 5.27 1.50
C GLY A 178 -12.63 5.65 2.81
N LEU A 179 -12.32 6.93 3.01
CA LEU A 179 -11.81 7.43 4.29
C LEU A 179 -13.00 7.91 5.12
N THR A 180 -13.41 7.14 6.13
CA THR A 180 -14.48 7.61 7.03
C THR A 180 -13.92 8.72 7.92
N ARG A 181 -14.66 9.76 8.31
CA ARG A 181 -14.25 10.63 9.43
C ARG A 181 -15.13 10.36 10.65
N SER A 182 -14.53 10.03 11.79
CA SER A 182 -15.26 9.91 13.05
C SER A 182 -15.22 11.24 13.83
N ASN A 183 -16.05 12.18 13.37
CA ASN A 183 -16.40 13.48 13.98
C ASN A 183 -15.43 14.66 13.78
N GLU A 184 -16.01 15.87 13.70
CA GLU A 184 -15.36 17.18 13.46
C GLU A 184 -14.41 17.66 14.57
N SER A 185 -14.21 16.85 15.60
CA SER A 185 -13.29 17.11 16.71
C SER A 185 -12.51 15.81 16.94
N GLY A 186 -11.41 15.64 16.21
CA GLY A 186 -10.63 14.40 16.19
C GLY A 186 -10.47 13.81 17.60
N ILE A 187 -10.89 12.56 17.77
CA ILE A 187 -10.75 11.86 19.05
C ILE A 187 -9.26 11.61 19.28
N VAL A 188 -8.66 12.39 20.19
CA VAL A 188 -7.28 12.15 20.64
C VAL A 188 -7.27 10.90 21.51
N LEU A 189 -6.58 9.85 21.04
CA LEU A 189 -6.43 8.62 21.80
C LEU A 189 -5.26 8.71 22.77
N GLY A 190 -5.50 8.25 23.99
CA GLY A 190 -4.50 8.13 25.04
C GLY A 190 -4.83 7.00 26.01
N LYS A 191 -4.09 6.91 27.11
CA LYS A 191 -4.18 5.81 28.08
C LYS A 191 -5.60 5.51 28.55
N LEU A 192 -6.45 6.52 28.68
CA LEU A 192 -7.83 6.39 29.17
C LEU A 192 -8.85 6.02 28.08
N SER A 193 -8.47 6.05 26.80
CA SER A 193 -9.39 5.75 25.70
C SER A 193 -9.82 4.27 25.73
N GLY A 194 -11.11 4.03 25.54
CA GLY A 194 -11.72 2.69 25.53
C GLY A 194 -11.84 2.10 24.12
N ARG A 195 -12.28 0.84 24.03
CA ARG A 195 -12.45 0.10 22.76
C ARG A 195 -13.31 0.85 21.74
N HIS A 196 -14.41 1.44 22.18
CA HIS A 196 -15.30 2.21 21.31
C HIS A 196 -14.59 3.40 20.65
N ALA A 197 -13.74 4.11 21.41
CA ALA A 197 -12.95 5.22 20.88
C ALA A 197 -11.89 4.74 19.89
N LEU A 198 -11.22 3.62 20.19
CA LEU A 198 -10.26 3.00 19.27
C LEU A 198 -10.92 2.54 17.97
N LYS A 199 -12.08 1.84 18.05
CA LYS A 199 -12.84 1.39 16.88
C LYS A 199 -13.28 2.55 16.01
N ALA A 200 -13.83 3.61 16.61
CA ALA A 200 -14.22 4.82 15.90
C ALA A 200 -13.02 5.44 15.17
N LYS A 201 -11.88 5.58 15.85
CA LYS A 201 -10.66 6.13 15.26
C LYS A 201 -10.07 5.22 14.18
N MET A 202 -10.17 3.88 14.29
CA MET A 202 -9.70 2.96 13.24
C MET A 202 -10.58 3.07 12.00
N LEU A 203 -11.90 3.14 12.20
CA LEU A 203 -12.84 3.37 11.12
C LEU A 203 -12.53 4.71 10.43
N GLU A 204 -12.17 5.74 11.20
CA GLU A 204 -11.73 7.04 10.68
C GLU A 204 -10.46 6.94 9.84
N LEU A 205 -9.50 6.12 10.27
CA LEU A 205 -8.30 5.86 9.48
C LEU A 205 -8.60 4.97 8.26
N GLY A 206 -9.85 4.56 8.02
CA GLY A 206 -10.24 3.70 6.90
C GLY A 206 -9.99 2.22 7.16
N TYR A 207 -10.03 1.79 8.42
CA TYR A 207 -9.94 0.39 8.84
C TYR A 207 -11.21 -0.01 9.60
N ASP A 208 -12.06 -0.82 8.98
CA ASP A 208 -13.24 -1.39 9.63
C ASP A 208 -12.86 -2.69 10.35
N ILE A 209 -12.50 -2.56 11.64
CA ILE A 209 -11.99 -3.66 12.47
C ILE A 209 -13.01 -3.97 13.57
N ASP A 210 -13.33 -5.25 13.75
CA ASP A 210 -14.29 -5.69 14.77
C ASP A 210 -13.89 -7.00 15.47
N GLY A 211 -14.62 -7.34 16.53
CA GLY A 211 -14.46 -8.61 17.25
C GLY A 211 -13.04 -8.83 17.77
N LYS A 212 -12.44 -9.99 17.43
CA LYS A 212 -11.14 -10.41 17.94
C LYS A 212 -9.99 -9.50 17.49
N GLU A 213 -10.04 -9.02 16.26
CA GLU A 213 -9.02 -8.10 15.71
C GLU A 213 -9.00 -6.79 16.50
N LEU A 214 -10.19 -6.26 16.83
CA LEU A 214 -10.28 -5.06 17.66
C LEU A 214 -9.74 -5.31 19.08
N ASP A 215 -9.94 -6.50 19.64
CA ASP A 215 -9.43 -6.87 20.97
C ASP A 215 -7.90 -7.00 21.00
N ASP A 216 -7.32 -7.67 20.00
CA ASP A 216 -5.86 -7.81 19.85
C ASP A 216 -5.21 -6.43 19.59
N LEU A 217 -5.81 -5.59 18.73
CA LEU A 217 -5.39 -4.20 18.53
C LEU A 217 -5.53 -3.37 19.80
N PHE A 218 -6.63 -3.49 20.55
CA PHE A 218 -6.86 -2.74 21.78
C PHE A 218 -5.81 -3.03 22.85
N THR A 219 -5.36 -4.28 22.93
CA THR A 219 -4.29 -4.69 23.85
C THR A 219 -2.99 -3.97 23.52
N ARG A 220 -2.59 -4.01 22.24
CA ARG A 220 -1.36 -3.34 21.76
C ARG A 220 -1.45 -1.83 21.88
N PHE A 221 -2.62 -1.26 21.58
CA PHE A 221 -2.91 0.15 21.81
C PHE A 221 -2.70 0.53 23.28
N LYS A 222 -3.14 -0.29 24.24
CA LYS A 222 -2.94 -0.01 25.68
C LYS A 222 -1.47 -0.08 26.09
N ASP A 223 -0.70 -1.00 25.51
CA ASP A 223 0.74 -1.10 25.78
C ASP A 223 1.48 0.16 25.29
N VAL A 224 1.14 0.65 24.10
CA VAL A 224 1.68 1.92 23.57
C VAL A 224 1.20 3.08 24.43
N ALA A 225 -0.09 3.15 24.76
CA ALA A 225 -0.68 4.25 25.53
C ALA A 225 -0.19 4.31 26.98
N GLY A 226 0.31 3.19 27.51
CA GLY A 226 0.95 3.13 28.80
C GLY A 226 2.29 3.87 28.85
N ASN A 227 2.99 3.92 27.72
CA ASN A 227 4.34 4.46 27.61
C ASN A 227 4.40 5.80 26.85
N LYS A 228 3.39 6.09 26.03
CA LYS A 228 3.26 7.31 25.24
C LYS A 228 2.01 8.09 25.64
N LYS A 229 2.16 9.39 25.93
CA LYS A 229 1.07 10.24 26.45
C LYS A 229 -0.02 10.55 25.41
N ILE A 230 0.38 10.73 24.15
CA ILE A 230 -0.50 11.07 23.03
C ILE A 230 -0.18 10.09 21.90
N ILE A 231 -1.18 9.32 21.48
CA ILE A 231 -1.04 8.39 20.36
C ILE A 231 -1.51 9.11 19.10
N THR A 232 -0.64 9.13 18.08
CA THR A 232 -0.93 9.75 16.79
C THR A 232 -1.64 8.77 15.85
N ASP A 233 -2.21 9.31 14.78
CA ASP A 233 -2.85 8.52 13.73
C ASP A 233 -1.85 7.55 13.09
N ASP A 234 -0.62 8.00 12.86
CA ASP A 234 0.48 7.16 12.35
C ASP A 234 0.83 6.00 13.29
N ASP A 235 0.82 6.22 14.61
CA ASP A 235 1.04 5.15 15.59
C ASP A 235 -0.03 4.06 15.43
N LEU A 236 -1.29 4.45 15.25
CA LEU A 236 -2.41 3.54 15.10
C LEU A 236 -2.33 2.78 13.76
N VAL A 237 -2.03 3.48 12.66
CA VAL A 237 -1.81 2.86 11.34
C VAL A 237 -0.70 1.80 11.43
N ALA A 238 0.39 2.09 12.16
CA ALA A 238 1.47 1.15 12.35
C ALA A 238 1.03 -0.11 13.11
N LEU A 239 0.19 0.04 14.15
CA LEU A 239 -0.36 -1.09 14.89
C LEU A 239 -1.33 -1.94 14.04
N VAL A 240 -2.07 -1.33 13.11
CA VAL A 240 -3.03 -2.02 12.25
C VAL A 240 -2.39 -2.76 11.09
N SER A 241 -1.30 -2.22 10.52
CA SER A 241 -0.52 -2.87 9.45
C SER A 241 0.05 -4.25 9.84
N ASP A 242 -0.01 -4.59 11.13
CA ASP A 242 0.37 -5.88 11.69
C ASP A 242 -0.74 -6.96 11.52
N GLU A 243 -2.02 -6.55 11.40
CA GLU A 243 -3.21 -7.42 11.53
C GLU A 243 -4.04 -7.61 10.24
N VAL A 244 -4.23 -6.55 9.43
CA VAL A 244 -5.31 -6.51 8.41
C VAL A 244 -5.13 -7.48 7.24
N PHE A 245 -3.95 -8.09 7.08
CA PHE A 245 -3.69 -9.09 6.03
C PHE A 245 -2.93 -10.32 6.53
N GLN A 246 -3.19 -10.77 7.77
CA GLN A 246 -2.65 -12.04 8.25
C GLN A 246 -3.57 -13.20 7.84
N PRO A 247 -3.13 -14.12 6.95
CA PRO A 247 -3.82 -15.40 6.82
C PRO A 247 -3.77 -16.15 8.16
N THR A 248 -4.66 -17.14 8.36
CA THR A 248 -4.77 -18.01 9.54
C THR A 248 -3.49 -18.06 10.39
N VAL A 249 -3.52 -17.39 11.55
CA VAL A 249 -2.36 -17.26 12.43
C VAL A 249 -1.89 -18.65 12.87
N VAL A 250 -0.74 -19.09 12.36
CA VAL A 250 -0.13 -20.38 12.74
C VAL A 250 0.70 -20.23 14.01
N TRP A 251 1.41 -19.10 14.13
CA TRP A 251 2.23 -18.76 15.28
C TRP A 251 1.90 -17.35 15.78
N LYS A 252 1.69 -17.21 17.10
CA LYS A 252 1.54 -15.93 17.79
C LYS A 252 2.78 -15.68 18.66
N LEU A 253 3.33 -14.46 18.57
CA LEU A 253 4.40 -14.03 19.46
C LEU A 253 3.83 -13.60 20.81
N GLU A 254 4.24 -14.28 21.88
CA GLU A 254 3.77 -13.99 23.25
C GLU A 254 4.78 -13.11 24.00
N ALA A 255 6.05 -13.49 23.99
CA ALA A 255 7.09 -12.78 24.71
C ALA A 255 8.45 -12.87 24.03
N VAL A 256 9.25 -11.81 24.19
CA VAL A 256 10.66 -11.75 23.81
C VAL A 256 11.42 -11.13 24.97
N GLN A 257 12.51 -11.76 25.36
CA GLN A 257 13.49 -11.19 26.28
C GLN A 257 14.85 -11.23 25.64
N VAL A 258 15.57 -10.11 25.66
CA VAL A 258 16.87 -9.98 25.01
C VAL A 258 17.89 -9.42 25.98
N THR A 259 19.09 -9.97 25.95
CA THR A 259 20.28 -9.42 26.60
C THR A 259 21.33 -9.19 25.53
N CYS A 260 21.72 -7.94 25.33
CA CYS A 260 22.68 -7.56 24.30
C CYS A 260 23.74 -6.60 24.83
N GLY A 261 24.87 -6.53 24.14
CA GLY A 261 25.99 -5.66 24.46
C GLY A 261 27.05 -5.72 23.36
N THR A 262 28.15 -5.00 23.54
CA THR A 262 29.22 -4.88 22.53
C THR A 262 30.08 -6.13 22.37
N LEU A 263 29.86 -7.16 23.19
CA LEU A 263 30.62 -8.42 23.18
C LEU A 263 30.22 -9.38 22.04
N GLY A 264 29.21 -9.04 21.22
CA GLY A 264 28.79 -9.86 20.09
C GLY A 264 28.08 -11.18 20.46
N LEU A 265 27.70 -11.34 21.73
CA LEU A 265 27.01 -12.51 22.29
C LEU A 265 25.59 -12.14 22.73
N SER A 266 24.82 -11.52 21.83
CA SER A 266 23.43 -11.17 22.17
C SER A 266 22.62 -12.44 22.33
N THR A 267 21.90 -12.57 23.43
CA THR A 267 21.07 -13.74 23.74
C THR A 267 19.61 -13.31 23.74
N ALA A 268 18.76 -14.08 23.06
CA ALA A 268 17.32 -13.85 23.06
C ALA A 268 16.58 -15.12 23.47
N THR A 269 15.55 -14.94 24.30
CA THR A 269 14.56 -15.97 24.64
C THR A 269 13.24 -15.53 24.03
N VAL A 270 12.63 -16.40 23.24
CA VAL A 270 11.35 -16.15 22.55
C VAL A 270 10.33 -17.18 23.00
N LYS A 271 9.12 -16.71 23.29
CA LYS A 271 7.93 -17.54 23.53
C LYS A 271 6.94 -17.35 22.38
N LEU A 272 6.62 -18.44 21.70
CA LEU A 272 5.59 -18.52 20.67
C LEU A 272 4.44 -19.41 21.12
N VAL A 273 3.24 -19.11 20.65
CA VAL A 273 2.04 -19.93 20.82
C VAL A 273 1.63 -20.48 19.45
N ASP A 274 1.44 -21.80 19.35
CA ASP A 274 0.98 -22.43 18.11
C ASP A 274 -0.55 -22.29 17.93
N ALA A 275 -1.05 -22.72 16.76
CA ALA A 275 -2.47 -22.68 16.44
C ALA A 275 -3.37 -23.48 17.42
N ASN A 276 -2.81 -24.42 18.19
CA ASN A 276 -3.53 -25.19 19.21
C ASN A 276 -3.49 -24.54 20.60
N GLY A 277 -2.84 -23.37 20.73
CA GLY A 277 -2.68 -22.67 21.99
C GLY A 277 -1.54 -23.20 22.87
N LYS A 278 -0.66 -24.09 22.35
CA LYS A 278 0.48 -24.60 23.12
C LYS A 278 1.64 -23.61 23.07
N GLU A 279 2.22 -23.36 24.24
CA GLU A 279 3.40 -22.51 24.38
C GLU A 279 4.70 -23.26 24.03
N HIS A 280 5.58 -22.59 23.30
CA HIS A 280 6.90 -23.05 22.94
C HIS A 280 7.92 -21.97 23.30
N VAL A 281 8.95 -22.34 24.04
CA VAL A 281 10.02 -21.41 24.47
C VAL A 281 11.34 -21.91 23.91
N SER A 282 12.10 -20.99 23.32
CA SER A 282 13.45 -21.26 22.81
C SER A 282 14.37 -20.11 23.14
N CYS A 283 15.66 -20.40 23.26
CA CYS A 283 16.69 -19.38 23.40
C CYS A 283 17.82 -19.62 22.39
N SER A 284 18.42 -18.53 21.92
CA SER A 284 19.57 -18.59 21.02
C SER A 284 20.51 -17.42 21.26
N VAL A 285 21.76 -17.61 20.82
CA VAL A 285 22.77 -16.56 20.74
C VAL A 285 22.91 -16.12 19.29
N GLY A 286 23.12 -14.83 19.08
CA GLY A 286 23.33 -14.23 17.78
C GLY A 286 24.36 -13.10 17.83
N THR A 287 24.78 -12.66 16.65
CA THR A 287 25.72 -11.54 16.48
C THR A 287 25.12 -10.21 16.94
N GLY A 288 23.78 -10.12 16.94
CA GLY A 288 23.01 -9.01 17.47
C GLY A 288 21.67 -9.47 18.07
N PRO A 289 20.93 -8.57 18.71
CA PRO A 289 19.68 -8.91 19.40
C PRO A 289 18.61 -9.45 18.45
N VAL A 290 18.50 -8.88 17.24
CA VAL A 290 17.54 -9.33 16.21
C VAL A 290 17.93 -10.72 15.67
N ASP A 291 19.21 -10.94 15.34
CA ASP A 291 19.72 -12.24 14.88
C ASP A 291 19.49 -13.34 15.93
N ALA A 292 19.77 -13.04 17.21
CA ALA A 292 19.53 -13.97 18.31
C ALA A 292 18.04 -14.35 18.42
N ALA A 293 17.15 -13.37 18.28
CA ALA A 293 15.72 -13.59 18.37
C ALA A 293 15.18 -14.37 17.17
N TYR A 294 15.67 -14.11 15.95
CA TYR A 294 15.26 -14.86 14.74
C TYR A 294 15.69 -16.31 14.83
N LYS A 295 16.93 -16.59 15.24
CA LYS A 295 17.39 -17.96 15.48
C LYS A 295 16.57 -18.69 16.54
N ALA A 296 16.18 -18.00 17.61
CA ALA A 296 15.30 -18.58 18.63
C ALA A 296 13.91 -18.92 18.04
N VAL A 297 13.35 -18.07 17.17
CA VAL A 297 12.12 -18.36 16.41
C VAL A 297 12.31 -19.56 15.49
N ASP A 298 13.40 -19.63 14.73
CA ASP A 298 13.68 -20.71 13.78
C ASP A 298 13.77 -22.08 14.46
N LEU A 299 14.32 -22.14 15.68
CA LEU A 299 14.37 -23.36 16.48
C LEU A 299 12.98 -23.89 16.88
N VAL A 300 11.99 -23.00 17.01
CA VAL A 300 10.59 -23.35 17.30
C VAL A 300 9.83 -23.70 16.03
N VAL A 301 9.86 -22.79 15.04
CA VAL A 301 9.04 -22.88 13.82
C VAL A 301 9.57 -23.96 12.87
N LYS A 302 10.89 -24.17 12.83
CA LYS A 302 11.58 -25.20 12.03
C LYS A 302 11.25 -25.17 10.53
N VAL A 303 11.04 -23.98 9.99
CA VAL A 303 10.88 -23.76 8.55
C VAL A 303 12.15 -23.11 8.03
N PRO A 304 12.89 -23.74 7.10
CA PRO A 304 14.11 -23.17 6.56
C PRO A 304 13.77 -21.98 5.65
N VAL A 305 14.28 -20.81 6.00
CA VAL A 305 14.08 -19.58 5.26
C VAL A 305 15.36 -18.76 5.18
N THR A 306 15.50 -18.01 4.09
CA THR A 306 16.52 -16.98 3.93
C THR A 306 15.89 -15.60 4.08
N LEU A 307 16.45 -14.75 4.95
CA LEU A 307 16.12 -13.33 5.06
C LEU A 307 16.73 -12.57 3.88
N LEU A 308 15.88 -12.00 3.01
CA LEU A 308 16.30 -11.25 1.83
C LEU A 308 16.43 -9.75 2.12
N GLU A 309 15.49 -9.21 2.89
CA GLU A 309 15.42 -7.77 3.19
C GLU A 309 15.05 -7.58 4.66
N TYR A 310 15.70 -6.61 5.29
CA TYR A 310 15.37 -6.10 6.60
C TYR A 310 15.44 -4.58 6.53
N THR A 311 14.32 -3.91 6.83
CA THR A 311 14.25 -2.45 6.87
C THR A 311 13.47 -2.03 8.11
N MET A 312 14.01 -1.06 8.84
CA MET A 312 13.41 -0.54 10.05
C MET A 312 13.35 0.98 9.95
N ASN A 313 12.16 1.53 10.19
CA ASN A 313 11.91 2.96 10.20
C ASN A 313 11.22 3.37 11.50
N SER A 314 11.55 4.54 12.03
CA SER A 314 10.74 5.17 13.08
C SER A 314 9.44 5.71 12.46
N VAL A 315 8.30 5.37 13.05
CA VAL A 315 6.98 5.87 12.63
C VAL A 315 6.78 7.30 13.08
N THR A 316 7.14 7.60 14.34
CA THR A 316 7.02 8.94 14.92
C THR A 316 8.38 9.45 15.39
N GLN A 317 8.44 10.72 15.76
CA GLN A 317 9.61 11.33 16.39
C GLN A 317 9.54 11.15 17.91
N GLY A 318 10.69 11.25 18.58
CA GLY A 318 10.79 11.17 20.04
C GLY A 318 11.43 9.86 20.55
N ILE A 319 11.76 9.84 21.84
CA ILE A 319 12.34 8.66 22.51
C ILE A 319 11.33 7.52 22.68
N ASP A 320 10.06 7.82 22.52
CA ASP A 320 8.88 6.95 22.61
C ASP A 320 8.33 6.59 21.20
N ALA A 321 9.16 6.73 20.17
CA ALA A 321 8.79 6.41 18.80
C ALA A 321 8.50 4.92 18.62
N ILE A 322 7.43 4.61 17.88
CA ILE A 322 7.18 3.24 17.40
C ILE A 322 8.17 2.92 16.28
N ALA A 323 8.88 1.80 16.41
CA ALA A 323 9.65 1.21 15.34
C ALA A 323 8.73 0.36 14.45
N SER A 324 8.71 0.66 13.16
CA SER A 324 8.07 -0.15 12.11
C SER A 324 9.15 -0.93 11.38
N THR A 325 9.12 -2.25 11.50
CA THR A 325 10.05 -3.14 10.82
C THR A 325 9.34 -3.86 9.68
N ARG A 326 9.99 -3.93 8.53
CA ARG A 326 9.60 -4.74 7.38
C ARG A 326 10.67 -5.78 7.14
N VAL A 327 10.26 -7.01 6.92
CA VAL A 327 11.14 -8.10 6.51
C VAL A 327 10.62 -8.76 5.26
N LEU A 328 11.52 -9.26 4.43
CA LEU A 328 11.22 -10.09 3.29
C LEU A 328 11.99 -11.40 3.45
N ILE A 329 11.28 -12.53 3.46
CA ILE A 329 11.86 -13.87 3.58
C ILE A 329 11.55 -14.70 2.35
N ARG A 330 12.37 -15.72 2.09
CA ARG A 330 12.17 -16.71 1.04
C ARG A 330 12.31 -18.09 1.64
N GLY A 331 11.39 -18.99 1.30
CA GLY A 331 11.48 -20.40 1.71
C GLY A 331 12.61 -21.11 0.97
N ASP A 332 13.39 -21.90 1.70
CA ASP A 332 14.46 -22.72 1.12
C ASP A 332 13.97 -24.16 0.94
N GLY A 333 14.10 -24.71 -0.28
CA GLY A 333 13.93 -26.14 -0.55
C GLY A 333 12.50 -26.67 -0.67
N ASN A 334 11.46 -25.83 -0.79
CA ASN A 334 10.08 -26.27 -1.03
C ASN A 334 9.64 -26.00 -2.48
N SER A 335 9.35 -27.06 -3.25
CA SER A 335 8.80 -26.98 -4.61
C SER A 335 7.45 -26.26 -4.68
N VAL A 336 6.73 -26.19 -3.57
CA VAL A 336 5.42 -25.51 -3.45
C VAL A 336 5.56 -23.98 -3.54
N THR A 337 6.72 -23.42 -3.18
CA THR A 337 6.99 -21.98 -3.28
C THR A 337 7.61 -21.56 -4.61
N GLU A 338 7.94 -22.52 -5.49
CA GLU A 338 8.48 -22.23 -6.81
C GLU A 338 7.39 -21.69 -7.72
N THR A 339 7.60 -20.47 -8.22
CA THR A 339 6.78 -19.89 -9.29
C THR A 339 7.66 -19.69 -10.52
N THR A 340 7.06 -19.55 -11.69
CA THR A 340 7.81 -19.25 -12.90
C THR A 340 7.89 -17.74 -13.08
N HIS A 341 9.11 -17.21 -13.24
CA HIS A 341 9.29 -15.80 -13.57
C HIS A 341 8.70 -15.54 -14.97
N ALA A 342 7.67 -14.68 -15.03
CA ALA A 342 6.86 -14.50 -16.23
C ALA A 342 7.65 -14.06 -17.48
N LEU A 343 8.80 -13.39 -17.29
CA LEU A 343 9.64 -12.89 -18.38
C LEU A 343 10.77 -13.84 -18.79
N THR A 344 11.30 -14.64 -17.85
CA THR A 344 12.52 -15.45 -18.10
C THR A 344 12.25 -16.94 -18.13
N GLY A 345 11.08 -17.40 -17.66
CA GLY A 345 10.76 -18.83 -17.55
C GLY A 345 11.50 -19.54 -16.43
N GLU A 346 12.38 -18.85 -15.69
CA GLU A 346 13.16 -19.43 -14.62
C GLU A 346 12.29 -19.69 -13.38
N PRO A 347 12.50 -20.81 -12.67
CA PRO A 347 11.88 -21.05 -11.38
C PRO A 347 12.44 -20.05 -10.36
N VAL A 348 11.53 -19.32 -9.70
CA VAL A 348 11.84 -18.37 -8.64
C VAL A 348 11.05 -18.75 -7.41
N ASN A 349 11.74 -18.88 -6.28
CA ASN A 349 11.07 -19.09 -5.00
C ASN A 349 10.38 -17.80 -4.56
N ARG A 350 9.07 -17.91 -4.31
CA ARG A 350 8.23 -16.82 -3.84
C ARG A 350 8.78 -16.24 -2.54
N ALA A 351 8.87 -14.92 -2.49
CA ALA A 351 9.20 -14.19 -1.28
C ALA A 351 7.92 -13.78 -0.52
N PHE A 352 8.02 -13.70 0.79
CA PHE A 352 6.93 -13.35 1.69
C PHE A 352 7.37 -12.20 2.57
N SER A 353 6.58 -11.13 2.60
CA SER A 353 6.84 -9.97 3.44
C SER A 353 6.08 -10.06 4.75
N GLY A 354 6.68 -9.51 5.79
CA GLY A 354 6.02 -9.28 7.07
C GLY A 354 6.36 -7.91 7.61
N THR A 355 5.41 -7.34 8.32
CA THR A 355 5.50 -6.02 8.96
C THR A 355 5.26 -6.21 10.45
N GLY A 356 5.93 -5.39 11.26
CA GLY A 356 5.76 -5.40 12.71
C GLY A 356 5.93 -3.99 13.26
N ALA A 357 5.14 -3.67 14.28
CA ALA A 357 5.19 -2.39 14.97
C ALA A 357 5.29 -2.59 16.48
N ALA A 358 6.29 -1.98 17.10
CA ALA A 358 6.46 -1.93 18.55
C ALA A 358 7.39 -0.76 18.94
N MET A 359 7.31 -0.31 20.19
CA MET A 359 8.31 0.66 20.70
C MET A 359 9.70 0.04 20.83
N ASP A 360 9.77 -1.25 21.16
CA ASP A 360 11.04 -1.99 21.15
C ASP A 360 11.34 -2.50 19.74
N ILE A 361 12.55 -2.16 19.26
CA ILE A 361 13.03 -2.50 17.91
C ILE A 361 13.09 -4.02 17.70
N VAL A 362 13.51 -4.78 18.72
CA VAL A 362 13.65 -6.23 18.60
C VAL A 362 12.28 -6.89 18.58
N ILE A 363 11.34 -6.42 19.42
CA ILE A 363 9.96 -6.90 19.37
C ILE A 363 9.32 -6.60 18.01
N SER A 364 9.50 -5.39 17.49
CA SER A 364 9.03 -4.98 16.15
C SER A 364 9.58 -5.91 15.06
N SER A 365 10.87 -6.23 15.14
CA SER A 365 11.55 -7.15 14.22
C SER A 365 10.99 -8.57 14.29
N VAL A 366 10.85 -9.13 15.50
CA VAL A 366 10.35 -10.50 15.68
C VAL A 366 8.90 -10.62 15.20
N ARG A 367 8.06 -9.61 15.44
CA ARG A 367 6.69 -9.56 14.91
C ARG A 367 6.68 -9.62 13.39
N ALA A 368 7.47 -8.76 12.74
CA ALA A 368 7.60 -8.75 11.29
C ALA A 368 8.02 -10.12 10.75
N TYR A 369 9.00 -10.76 11.39
CA TYR A 369 9.50 -12.08 11.00
C TYR A 369 8.47 -13.19 11.17
N VAL A 370 7.78 -13.26 12.31
CA VAL A 370 6.70 -14.22 12.55
C VAL A 370 5.54 -14.01 11.56
N GLY A 371 5.19 -12.77 11.24
CA GLY A 371 4.18 -12.45 10.23
C GLY A 371 4.56 -12.95 8.84
N ALA A 372 5.82 -12.77 8.42
CA ALA A 372 6.32 -13.28 7.16
C ALA A 372 6.30 -14.82 7.10
N LEU A 373 6.70 -15.49 8.20
CA LEU A 373 6.63 -16.94 8.34
C LEU A 373 5.19 -17.46 8.28
N ASN A 374 4.24 -16.82 8.95
CA ASN A 374 2.83 -17.19 8.89
C ASN A 374 2.26 -17.10 7.47
N LYS A 375 2.60 -16.06 6.72
CA LYS A 375 2.22 -15.92 5.29
C LYS A 375 2.80 -17.05 4.43
N LEU A 376 4.07 -17.42 4.66
CA LEU A 376 4.72 -18.54 3.97
C LEU A 376 4.08 -19.89 4.30
N ILE A 377 3.85 -20.17 5.59
CA ILE A 377 3.24 -21.43 6.04
C ILE A 377 1.80 -21.52 5.55
N GLY A 378 1.02 -20.46 5.72
CA GLY A 378 -0.37 -20.40 5.25
C GLY A 378 -0.50 -20.61 3.74
N PHE A 379 0.48 -20.15 2.95
CA PHE A 379 0.56 -20.47 1.53
C PHE A 379 0.86 -21.95 1.29
N THR A 380 1.87 -22.52 1.95
CA THR A 380 2.29 -23.93 1.76
C THR A 380 1.18 -24.92 2.14
N THR A 381 0.43 -24.64 3.21
CA THR A 381 -0.66 -25.50 3.68
C THR A 381 -1.84 -25.56 2.69
N ARG A 382 -2.08 -24.48 1.93
CA ARG A 382 -3.18 -24.41 0.93
C ARG A 382 -2.96 -25.31 -0.30
N PHE A 383 -1.74 -25.77 -0.55
CA PHE A 383 -1.42 -26.64 -1.69
C PHE A 383 -1.06 -28.07 -1.29
N THR A 384 -1.09 -28.38 0.01
CA THR A 384 -0.88 -29.72 0.56
C THR A 384 -2.19 -30.38 1.03
N THR A 385 -3.31 -29.66 0.96
CA THR A 385 -4.68 -30.17 1.08
C THR A 385 -5.34 -30.22 -0.28
#